data_AF-A0A8H3BUQ6-F1
#
_entry.id   AF-A0A8H3BUQ6-F1
#
_cell.length_a   1.000
_cell.length_b   1.000
_cell.length_c   1.000
_cell.angle_alpha   90.00
_cell.angle_beta   90.00
_cell.angle_gamma   90.00
#
_symmetry.space_group_name_H-M   'P 1'
#
loop_
_entity.id
_entity.type
_entity.pdbx_description
1 polymer ?
#
loop_
_entity_poly.entity_id
_entity_poly.type
_entity_poly.pdbx_seq_one_letter_code
_entity_poly.pdbx_strand_id
1 'polypeptide(L)'
;MAATLDSAPSSLESVPALGLDNPGTLSELLSQAAGRDLSQSIAQSYLKHLSALDLNSIRLEPSALSSESSQLRTELTNLCHDQHGTFLTVHSTTRDLDHSFGSLDESLGKLLTVLPDLESQCRTFALSTREIQQSRSRASLVLEQHDKLLDVLTIPQLIDMCSRNGNYAEALDLAAHAAALASRFPDIQVTCDVAAEAEAAVRGIRATLLMTLREHAKLPVLAKSIGLLRRMKVLSEDELALAFLAGRVSNLNASLTAIERDGADQLEEAARYLKRYIDVFRENLHEIVTQFSTIFLERPNTDGVQAGSVPIVQAHTHLLGEVAHHVIEMLLSVLNFTLPHISDPSALNALLSQLSYCGSAFARIGLDFRSMLPTIFEQAVIAGVTKTLEQGANAFSQRLRQRQKSQKLPALWLVVPEQASNPPMAPRPEAGPVNHLPPSLLSSYPPIALLANAHITALNQIRLLAPANILPQLYGLFCSSIAESSSALLAYSKEAVALEKTKPRRTSIDGEDEQNRAVLAGAGLALSRTLSSFVLSGLVHGVYAQTLEEWTPPKIEAVIALQETEKNWEAWLDELGLLDHGTVAEIPEGAPTTPSEV
;
A
#
# COMPACT_ATOMS: atom_id res chain seq x y z
N MET A 1 -37.37 85.15 42.75
CA MET A 1 -37.91 85.57 44.07
C MET A 1 -37.67 87.08 44.19
N ALA A 2 -38.46 87.92 43.55
CA ALA A 2 -39.85 88.30 43.87
C ALA A 2 -39.93 89.25 45.07
N ALA A 3 -39.93 90.56 44.78
CA ALA A 3 -40.64 91.60 45.55
C ALA A 3 -40.69 92.88 44.68
N THR A 4 -41.82 93.12 44.03
CA THR A 4 -42.74 94.25 44.29
C THR A 4 -42.23 95.62 43.85
N LEU A 5 -42.80 96.16 42.78
CA LEU A 5 -43.01 97.60 42.61
C LEU A 5 -44.40 97.79 42.01
N ASP A 6 -45.35 97.86 42.93
CA ASP A 6 -46.68 98.43 42.76
C ASP A 6 -46.61 99.94 43.03
N SER A 7 -47.66 100.67 42.66
CA SER A 7 -47.96 102.09 42.92
C SER A 7 -47.55 103.12 41.85
N ALA A 8 -48.43 103.21 40.84
CA ALA A 8 -48.84 104.50 40.31
C ALA A 8 -49.71 105.25 41.35
N PRO A 9 -49.69 106.59 41.38
CA PRO A 9 -50.86 107.35 41.81
C PRO A 9 -51.47 108.08 40.61
N SER A 10 -52.64 107.58 40.23
CA SER A 10 -53.72 108.35 39.62
C SER A 10 -54.14 109.50 40.52
N SER A 11 -54.34 110.70 39.96
CA SER A 11 -55.65 111.38 39.90
C SER A 11 -55.47 112.90 39.82
N LEU A 12 -55.78 113.42 38.64
CA LEU A 12 -56.14 114.81 38.41
C LEU A 12 -57.51 115.08 39.06
N GLU A 13 -57.60 116.03 39.99
CA GLU A 13 -58.87 116.62 40.39
C GLU A 13 -58.86 118.16 40.30
N SER A 14 -59.71 118.63 39.38
CA SER A 14 -60.56 119.83 39.37
C SER A 14 -60.10 121.12 40.08
N VAL A 15 -59.92 122.18 39.29
CA VAL A 15 -60.01 123.58 39.71
C VAL A 15 -61.46 124.06 39.49
N PRO A 16 -62.18 124.63 40.48
CA PRO A 16 -63.45 125.32 40.26
C PRO A 16 -63.24 126.80 39.87
N ALA A 17 -64.21 127.33 39.15
CA ALA A 17 -64.25 128.64 38.50
C ALA A 17 -64.23 129.87 39.45
N LEU A 18 -63.75 130.98 38.88
CA LEU A 18 -63.63 132.32 39.47
C LEU A 18 -64.95 132.88 40.04
N GLY A 19 -64.88 133.41 41.26
CA GLY A 19 -65.81 134.43 41.77
C GLY A 19 -65.05 135.74 41.97
N LEU A 20 -65.34 136.74 41.14
CA LEU A 20 -64.99 138.14 41.38
C LEU A 20 -65.82 138.62 42.59
N ASP A 21 -65.15 139.09 43.64
CA ASP A 21 -65.58 140.20 44.54
C ASP A 21 -65.00 140.06 45.98
N ASN A 22 -63.74 140.49 46.20
CA ASN A 22 -63.27 141.27 47.37
C ASN A 22 -61.74 141.37 47.42
N PRO A 23 -61.15 142.50 47.86
CA PRO A 23 -59.70 142.64 47.99
C PRO A 23 -59.21 142.05 49.32
N GLY A 24 -58.89 140.75 49.32
CA GLY A 24 -58.23 140.06 50.44
C GLY A 24 -56.70 140.14 50.33
N THR A 25 -56.04 140.37 51.46
CA THR A 25 -54.61 140.72 51.60
C THR A 25 -53.60 139.67 51.10
N LEU A 26 -52.44 140.18 50.65
CA LEU A 26 -51.27 139.49 50.04
C LEU A 26 -50.75 138.24 50.78
N SER A 27 -51.07 138.11 52.07
CA SER A 27 -50.68 136.96 52.91
C SER A 27 -51.42 135.66 52.55
N GLU A 28 -52.64 135.73 52.02
CA GLU A 28 -53.46 134.53 51.74
C GLU A 28 -53.05 133.88 50.41
N LEU A 29 -52.68 134.71 49.41
CA LEU A 29 -52.14 134.30 48.11
C LEU A 29 -50.79 133.58 48.22
N LEU A 30 -49.93 133.96 49.16
CA LEU A 30 -48.63 133.31 49.37
C LEU A 30 -48.76 131.94 50.06
N SER A 31 -49.81 131.71 50.84
CA SER A 31 -50.02 130.42 51.53
C SER A 31 -50.40 129.28 50.56
N GLN A 32 -51.10 129.59 49.46
CA GLN A 32 -51.47 128.60 48.43
C GLN A 32 -50.31 128.18 47.52
N ALA A 33 -49.22 128.94 47.46
CA ALA A 33 -48.04 128.64 46.64
C ALA A 33 -47.03 127.69 47.33
N ALA A 34 -47.15 127.45 48.63
CA ALA A 34 -46.15 126.73 49.42
C ALA A 34 -46.07 125.20 49.15
N GLY A 35 -46.98 124.63 48.36
CA GLY A 35 -47.03 123.18 48.06
C GLY A 35 -46.34 122.73 46.77
N ARG A 36 -45.70 123.63 46.01
CA ARG A 36 -44.97 123.28 44.77
C ARG A 36 -43.48 123.48 44.96
N ASP A 37 -42.70 122.44 44.67
CA ASP A 37 -41.25 122.42 44.86
C ASP A 37 -40.55 123.40 43.90
N LEU A 38 -40.36 124.64 44.37
CA LEU A 38 -39.77 125.76 43.63
C LEU A 38 -38.23 125.61 43.44
N SER A 39 -37.66 124.45 43.79
CA SER A 39 -36.23 124.16 43.70
C SER A 39 -35.77 123.63 42.33
N GLN A 40 -36.69 123.20 41.45
CA GLN A 40 -36.33 122.75 40.10
C GLN A 40 -35.75 123.88 39.25
N SER A 41 -34.66 123.59 38.51
CA SER A 41 -33.90 124.56 37.70
C SER A 41 -34.77 125.37 36.72
N ILE A 42 -35.85 124.75 36.22
CA ILE A 42 -36.80 125.37 35.27
C ILE A 42 -37.77 126.34 35.99
N ALA A 43 -38.12 126.05 37.25
CA ALA A 43 -38.93 126.97 38.06
C ALA A 43 -38.13 128.21 38.49
N GLN A 44 -36.84 128.06 38.76
CA GLN A 44 -35.95 129.16 39.14
C GLN A 44 -35.63 130.13 37.99
N SER A 45 -35.52 129.63 36.75
CA SER A 45 -35.35 130.49 35.57
C SER A 45 -36.60 131.31 35.27
N TYR A 46 -37.78 130.71 35.47
CA TYR A 46 -39.06 131.39 35.28
C TYR A 46 -39.33 132.47 36.34
N LEU A 47 -38.96 132.23 37.61
CA LEU A 47 -39.06 133.26 38.67
C LEU A 47 -38.14 134.48 38.44
N LYS A 48 -36.95 134.28 37.87
CA LYS A 48 -36.08 135.39 37.47
C LYS A 48 -36.69 136.22 36.35
N HIS A 49 -37.38 135.59 35.40
CA HIS A 49 -38.09 136.26 34.32
C HIS A 49 -39.27 137.10 34.86
N LEU A 50 -40.05 136.58 35.80
CA LEU A 50 -41.13 137.31 36.49
C LEU A 50 -40.65 138.57 37.23
N SER A 51 -39.46 138.52 37.85
CA SER A 51 -38.89 139.66 38.60
C SER A 51 -38.38 140.80 37.71
N ALA A 52 -38.25 140.59 36.40
CA ALA A 52 -37.72 141.57 35.45
C ALA A 52 -38.81 142.31 34.65
N LEU A 53 -40.09 141.95 34.84
CA LEU A 53 -41.22 142.53 34.10
C LEU A 53 -41.87 143.70 34.85
N ASP A 54 -42.39 144.67 34.09
CA ASP A 54 -43.06 145.86 34.60
C ASP A 54 -44.47 145.54 35.16
N LEU A 55 -44.97 146.35 36.11
CA LEU A 55 -46.09 145.99 37.00
C LEU A 55 -47.43 145.72 36.27
N ASN A 56 -47.62 146.30 35.08
CA ASN A 56 -48.80 146.08 34.24
C ASN A 56 -48.75 144.72 33.51
N SER A 57 -47.54 144.22 33.22
CA SER A 57 -47.31 142.95 32.52
C SER A 57 -47.55 141.75 33.43
N ILE A 58 -47.14 141.85 34.70
CA ILE A 58 -47.33 140.79 35.72
C ILE A 58 -48.82 140.57 36.04
N ARG A 59 -49.66 141.61 35.95
CA ARG A 59 -51.12 141.45 36.14
C ARG A 59 -51.81 140.70 34.99
N LEU A 60 -51.24 140.73 33.79
CA LEU A 60 -51.77 140.03 32.61
C LEU A 60 -51.20 138.60 32.46
N GLU A 61 -50.06 138.31 33.10
CA GLU A 61 -49.35 137.03 33.01
C GLU A 61 -50.16 135.80 33.49
N PRO A 62 -50.96 135.84 34.59
CA PRO A 62 -51.81 134.71 34.97
C PRO A 62 -52.87 134.36 33.93
N SER A 63 -53.40 135.37 33.24
CA SER A 63 -54.37 135.17 32.15
C SER A 63 -53.69 134.61 30.89
N ALA A 64 -52.45 135.04 30.61
CA ALA A 64 -51.64 134.49 29.52
C ALA A 64 -51.25 133.02 29.79
N LEU A 65 -50.77 132.69 30.99
CA LEU A 65 -50.44 131.31 31.42
C LEU A 65 -51.66 130.39 31.42
N SER A 66 -52.82 130.89 31.86
CA SER A 66 -54.08 130.13 31.78
C SER A 66 -54.47 129.88 30.33
N SER A 67 -54.30 130.88 29.45
CA SER A 67 -54.55 130.74 28.01
C SER A 67 -53.58 129.74 27.36
N GLU A 68 -52.29 129.82 27.66
CA GLU A 68 -51.24 128.95 27.12
C GLU A 68 -51.36 127.51 27.64
N SER A 69 -51.67 127.32 28.93
CA SER A 69 -52.00 126.01 29.51
C SER A 69 -53.23 125.40 28.86
N SER A 70 -54.28 126.20 28.63
CA SER A 70 -55.46 125.73 27.91
C SER A 70 -55.13 125.38 26.47
N GLN A 71 -54.30 126.16 25.78
CA GLN A 71 -53.79 125.84 24.44
C GLN A 71 -52.99 124.55 24.44
N LEU A 72 -52.00 124.37 25.31
CA LEU A 72 -51.19 123.16 25.41
C LEU A 72 -52.03 121.93 25.79
N ARG A 73 -53.03 122.08 26.65
CA ARG A 73 -53.97 120.98 26.93
C ARG A 73 -54.80 120.64 25.72
N THR A 74 -55.23 121.64 24.95
CA THR A 74 -55.98 121.43 23.70
C THR A 74 -55.08 120.82 22.63
N GLU A 75 -53.81 121.24 22.53
CA GLU A 75 -52.81 120.66 21.63
C GLU A 75 -52.40 119.25 22.04
N LEU A 76 -52.31 118.95 23.34
CA LEU A 76 -51.96 117.61 23.83
C LEU A 76 -53.16 116.67 23.76
N THR A 77 -54.40 117.16 23.95
CA THR A 77 -55.60 116.36 23.64
C THR A 77 -55.76 116.16 22.14
N ASN A 78 -55.50 117.17 21.31
CA ASN A 78 -55.46 117.03 19.86
C ASN A 78 -54.33 116.07 19.44
N LEU A 79 -53.14 116.12 20.04
CA LEU A 79 -52.03 115.21 19.75
C LEU A 79 -52.35 113.78 20.21
N CYS A 80 -52.93 113.60 21.39
CA CYS A 80 -53.39 112.31 21.86
C CYS A 80 -54.56 111.76 21.02
N HIS A 81 -55.37 112.62 20.38
CA HIS A 81 -56.46 112.21 19.50
C HIS A 81 -55.95 111.92 18.07
N ASP A 82 -55.16 112.83 17.49
CA ASP A 82 -54.59 112.75 16.15
C ASP A 82 -53.53 111.66 16.05
N GLN A 83 -52.75 111.43 17.11
CA GLN A 83 -51.69 110.41 17.17
C GLN A 83 -51.97 109.27 18.15
N HIS A 84 -53.25 109.06 18.51
CA HIS A 84 -53.73 107.87 19.22
C HIS A 84 -53.20 106.56 18.61
N GLY A 85 -53.15 106.50 17.27
CA GLY A 85 -52.61 105.37 16.53
C GLY A 85 -51.14 105.10 16.85
N THR A 86 -50.31 106.15 16.95
CA THR A 86 -48.88 106.01 17.27
C THR A 86 -48.69 105.44 18.68
N PHE A 87 -49.47 105.91 19.67
CA PHE A 87 -49.41 105.38 21.03
C PHE A 87 -49.91 103.92 21.12
N LEU A 88 -50.98 103.57 20.40
CA LEU A 88 -51.42 102.18 20.29
C LEU A 88 -50.37 101.31 19.61
N THR A 89 -49.69 101.79 18.57
CA THR A 89 -48.62 101.04 17.91
C THR A 89 -47.40 100.89 18.81
N VAL A 90 -47.01 101.91 19.58
CA VAL A 90 -45.93 101.79 20.56
C VAL A 90 -46.30 100.76 21.62
N HIS A 91 -47.52 100.83 22.16
CA HIS A 91 -47.96 99.85 23.15
C HIS A 91 -48.08 98.44 22.57
N SER A 92 -48.57 98.27 21.34
CA SER A 92 -48.63 96.97 20.68
C SER A 92 -47.23 96.44 20.39
N THR A 93 -46.31 97.26 19.90
CA THR A 93 -44.91 96.85 19.65
C THR A 93 -44.18 96.47 20.92
N THR A 94 -44.41 97.16 22.04
CA THR A 94 -43.84 96.79 23.34
C THR A 94 -44.42 95.46 23.83
N ARG A 95 -45.73 95.26 23.72
CA ARG A 95 -46.38 94.00 24.10
C ARG A 95 -45.93 92.83 23.23
N ASP A 96 -45.78 93.07 21.93
CA ASP A 96 -45.30 92.07 20.97
C ASP A 96 -43.82 91.76 21.20
N LEU A 97 -43.02 92.75 21.64
CA LEU A 97 -41.64 92.54 22.09
C LEU A 97 -41.58 91.70 23.36
N ASP A 98 -42.40 91.98 24.37
CA ASP A 98 -42.44 91.19 25.61
C ASP A 98 -42.86 89.74 25.34
N HIS A 99 -43.84 89.53 24.46
CA HIS A 99 -44.22 88.19 24.04
C HIS A 99 -43.10 87.50 23.24
N SER A 100 -42.41 88.24 22.37
CA SER A 100 -41.26 87.71 21.60
C SER A 100 -40.10 87.34 22.53
N PHE A 101 -39.82 88.12 23.56
CA PHE A 101 -38.82 87.79 24.58
C PHE A 101 -39.23 86.58 25.42
N GLY A 102 -40.50 86.47 25.80
CA GLY A 102 -41.02 85.28 26.49
C GLY A 102 -40.92 84.01 25.63
N SER A 103 -41.28 84.10 24.34
CA SER A 103 -41.13 83.00 23.39
C SER A 103 -39.66 82.67 23.14
N LEU A 104 -38.79 83.68 23.08
CA LEU A 104 -37.35 83.49 22.91
C LEU A 104 -36.77 82.78 24.13
N ASP A 105 -37.12 83.20 25.34
CA ASP A 105 -36.69 82.57 26.60
C ASP A 105 -37.17 81.12 26.70
N GLU A 106 -38.43 80.84 26.33
CA GLU A 106 -38.94 79.46 26.28
C GLU A 106 -38.19 78.61 25.23
N SER A 107 -37.87 79.18 24.07
CA SER A 107 -37.12 78.49 23.02
C SER A 107 -35.66 78.24 23.41
N LEU A 108 -35.02 79.19 24.12
CA LEU A 108 -33.67 79.07 24.67
C LEU A 108 -33.65 78.04 25.79
N GLY A 109 -34.66 78.04 26.67
CA GLY A 109 -34.85 77.02 27.70
C GLY A 109 -34.98 75.62 27.09
N LYS A 110 -35.83 75.46 26.07
CA LYS A 110 -35.97 74.20 25.33
C LYS A 110 -34.65 73.78 24.67
N LEU A 111 -33.95 74.70 24.00
CA LEU A 111 -32.65 74.42 23.38
C LEU A 111 -31.63 73.94 24.41
N LEU A 112 -31.58 74.60 25.58
CA LEU A 112 -30.66 74.26 26.66
C LEU A 112 -30.95 72.89 27.27
N THR A 113 -32.22 72.45 27.25
CA THR A 113 -32.61 71.09 27.66
C THR A 113 -32.41 70.03 26.58
N VAL A 114 -32.55 70.36 25.29
CA VAL A 114 -32.44 69.41 24.18
C VAL A 114 -30.99 69.17 23.76
N LEU A 115 -30.10 70.15 23.93
CA LEU A 115 -28.68 70.02 23.56
C LEU A 115 -27.98 68.86 24.30
N PRO A 116 -28.12 68.69 25.62
CA PRO A 116 -27.53 67.56 26.35
C PRO A 116 -28.12 66.22 25.93
N ASP A 117 -29.43 66.16 25.70
CA ASP A 117 -30.09 64.94 25.22
C ASP A 117 -29.60 64.55 23.84
N LEU A 118 -29.47 65.51 22.91
CA LEU A 118 -28.91 65.30 21.58
C LEU A 118 -27.44 64.86 21.67
N GLU A 119 -26.64 65.48 22.54
CA GLU A 119 -25.25 65.08 22.76
C GLU A 119 -25.16 63.65 23.30
N SER A 120 -26.02 63.28 24.24
CA SER A 120 -26.08 61.93 24.81
C SER A 120 -26.46 60.89 23.74
N GLN A 121 -27.45 61.20 22.90
CA GLN A 121 -27.89 60.33 21.81
C GLN A 121 -26.82 60.20 20.72
N CYS A 122 -26.13 61.28 20.38
CA CYS A 122 -24.99 61.26 19.46
C CYS A 122 -23.84 60.40 20.01
N ARG A 123 -23.56 60.46 21.32
CA ARG A 123 -22.56 59.60 21.97
C ARG A 123 -22.98 58.12 21.93
N THR A 124 -24.23 57.82 22.27
CA THR A 124 -24.76 56.44 22.20
C THR A 124 -24.80 55.90 20.77
N PHE A 125 -25.14 56.74 19.80
CA PHE A 125 -25.09 56.41 18.38
C PHE A 125 -23.66 56.16 17.90
N ALA A 126 -22.69 56.99 18.31
CA ALA A 126 -21.28 56.79 17.97
C ALA A 126 -20.73 55.48 18.56
N LEU A 127 -21.10 55.12 19.79
CA LEU A 127 -20.69 53.87 20.42
C LEU A 127 -21.27 52.65 19.71
N SER A 128 -22.58 52.64 19.44
CA SER A 128 -23.25 51.53 18.74
C SER A 128 -22.81 51.40 17.27
N THR A 129 -22.60 52.52 16.58
CA THR A 129 -22.15 52.53 15.18
C THR A 129 -20.72 52.03 15.05
N ARG A 130 -19.87 52.20 16.08
CA ARG A 130 -18.48 51.75 16.03
C ARG A 130 -18.36 50.23 15.84
N GLU A 131 -19.18 49.43 16.50
CA GLU A 131 -19.21 47.98 16.32
C GLU A 131 -19.67 47.58 14.93
N ILE A 132 -20.72 48.24 14.43
CA ILE A 132 -21.25 48.02 13.07
C ILE A 132 -20.21 48.43 12.02
N GLN A 133 -19.49 49.53 12.23
CA GLN A 133 -18.46 50.01 11.32
C GLN A 133 -17.25 49.07 11.32
N GLN A 134 -16.87 48.51 12.47
CA GLN A 134 -15.85 47.45 12.53
C GLN A 134 -16.30 46.16 11.84
N SER A 135 -17.57 45.77 12.00
CA SER A 135 -18.13 44.63 11.28
C SER A 135 -18.12 44.87 9.76
N ARG A 136 -18.55 46.05 9.32
CA ARG A 136 -18.55 46.44 7.90
C ARG A 136 -17.13 46.54 7.33
N SER A 137 -16.18 47.08 8.07
CA SER A 137 -14.79 47.15 7.59
C SER A 137 -14.17 45.75 7.47
N ARG A 138 -14.45 44.84 8.42
CA ARG A 138 -14.07 43.43 8.33
C ARG A 138 -14.72 42.75 7.13
N ALA A 139 -16.02 42.96 6.91
CA ALA A 139 -16.73 42.38 5.77
C ALA A 139 -16.22 42.93 4.43
N SER A 140 -15.93 44.22 4.33
CA SER A 140 -15.31 44.83 3.14
C SER A 140 -13.94 44.23 2.85
N LEU A 141 -13.11 44.07 3.88
CA LEU A 141 -11.79 43.47 3.74
C LEU A 141 -11.86 42.01 3.25
N VAL A 142 -12.80 41.22 3.78
CA VAL A 142 -13.02 39.85 3.31
C VAL A 142 -13.52 39.83 1.87
N LEU A 143 -14.43 40.73 1.50
CA LEU A 143 -14.94 40.83 0.13
C LEU A 143 -13.82 41.20 -0.86
N GLU A 144 -12.96 42.14 -0.49
CA GLU A 144 -11.84 42.59 -1.33
C GLU A 144 -10.76 41.52 -1.53
N GLN A 145 -10.56 40.63 -0.54
CA GLN A 145 -9.55 39.56 -0.61
C GLN A 145 -10.16 38.16 -0.80
N HIS A 146 -11.44 38.07 -1.16
CA HIS A 146 -12.14 36.79 -1.21
C HIS A 146 -11.52 35.82 -2.23
N ASP A 147 -11.06 36.33 -3.38
CA ASP A 147 -10.47 35.49 -4.44
C ASP A 147 -9.24 34.75 -3.94
N LYS A 148 -8.33 35.45 -3.24
CA LYS A 148 -7.13 34.85 -2.67
C LYS A 148 -7.45 33.85 -1.57
N LEU A 149 -8.53 34.09 -0.82
CA LEU A 149 -8.97 33.19 0.23
C LEU A 149 -9.56 31.91 -0.38
N LEU A 150 -10.29 32.03 -1.50
CA LEU A 150 -10.74 30.89 -2.28
C LEU A 150 -9.56 30.10 -2.87
N ASP A 151 -8.54 30.77 -3.40
CA ASP A 151 -7.34 30.11 -3.92
C ASP A 151 -6.67 29.24 -2.84
N VAL A 152 -6.56 29.74 -1.60
CA VAL A 152 -6.00 28.96 -0.48
C VAL A 152 -6.91 27.77 -0.11
N LEU A 153 -8.23 27.98 -0.05
CA LEU A 153 -9.18 26.93 0.29
C LEU A 153 -9.35 25.87 -0.80
N THR A 154 -9.00 26.18 -2.05
CA THR A 154 -9.08 25.23 -3.18
C THR A 154 -7.84 24.34 -3.30
N ILE A 155 -6.74 24.63 -2.59
CA ILE A 155 -5.49 23.85 -2.64
C ILE A 155 -5.73 22.34 -2.44
N PRO A 156 -6.48 21.88 -1.42
CA PRO A 156 -6.69 20.45 -1.22
C PRO A 156 -7.46 19.79 -2.39
N GLN A 157 -8.43 20.50 -2.97
CA GLN A 157 -9.18 20.02 -4.14
C GLN A 157 -8.28 19.91 -5.38
N LEU A 158 -7.39 20.88 -5.58
CA LEU A 158 -6.41 20.84 -6.66
C LEU A 158 -5.43 19.67 -6.50
N ILE A 159 -5.01 19.36 -5.26
CA ILE A 159 -4.16 18.19 -4.98
C ILE A 159 -4.88 16.89 -5.35
N ASP A 160 -6.17 16.76 -5.01
CA ASP A 160 -6.96 15.58 -5.39
C ASP A 160 -7.13 15.47 -6.92
N MET A 161 -7.37 16.58 -7.62
CA MET A 161 -7.42 16.59 -9.09
C MET A 161 -6.06 16.20 -9.71
N CYS A 162 -4.95 16.75 -9.24
CA CYS A 162 -3.61 16.40 -9.70
C CYS A 162 -3.28 14.92 -9.41
N SER A 163 -3.75 14.40 -8.28
CA SER A 163 -3.61 12.97 -7.92
C SER A 163 -4.31 12.07 -8.95
N ARG A 164 -5.58 12.36 -9.29
CA ARG A 164 -6.35 11.60 -10.29
C ARG A 164 -5.75 11.69 -11.69
N ASN A 165 -5.15 12.83 -12.04
CA ASN A 165 -4.50 13.04 -13.34
C ASN A 165 -3.10 12.42 -13.43
N GLY A 166 -2.53 11.91 -12.34
CA GLY A 166 -1.17 11.35 -12.29
C GLY A 166 -0.04 12.40 -12.25
N ASN A 167 -0.38 13.68 -12.07
CA ASN A 167 0.56 14.80 -11.95
C ASN A 167 1.03 14.98 -10.50
N TYR A 168 1.67 13.94 -9.95
CA TYR A 168 2.07 13.92 -8.55
C TYR A 168 3.13 14.98 -8.17
N ALA A 169 3.94 15.44 -9.12
CA ALA A 169 4.97 16.45 -8.84
C ALA A 169 4.35 17.81 -8.47
N GLU A 170 3.32 18.25 -9.20
CA GLU A 170 2.60 19.50 -8.97
C GLU A 170 1.79 19.42 -7.66
N ALA A 171 1.16 18.27 -7.40
CA ALA A 171 0.46 18.01 -6.14
C ALA A 171 1.38 18.19 -4.91
N LEU A 172 2.63 17.73 -5.00
CA LEU A 172 3.62 17.88 -3.94
C LEU A 172 4.09 19.34 -3.77
N ASP A 173 4.15 20.13 -4.85
CA ASP A 173 4.50 21.55 -4.76
C ASP A 173 3.38 22.34 -4.08
N LEU A 174 2.11 22.03 -4.39
CA LEU A 174 0.94 22.60 -3.72
C LEU A 174 0.89 22.25 -2.23
N ALA A 175 1.20 21.01 -1.87
CA ALA A 175 1.26 20.59 -0.47
C ALA A 175 2.40 21.29 0.30
N ALA A 176 3.58 21.45 -0.34
CA ALA A 176 4.69 22.21 0.25
C ALA A 176 4.32 23.69 0.45
N HIS A 177 3.57 24.29 -0.49
CA HIS A 177 3.05 25.64 -0.35
C HIS A 177 2.06 25.76 0.83
N ALA A 178 1.12 24.82 0.97
CA ALA A 178 0.18 24.79 2.10
C ALA A 178 0.91 24.67 3.46
N ALA A 179 1.92 23.80 3.55
CA ALA A 179 2.76 23.66 4.74
C ALA A 179 3.59 24.92 5.05
N ALA A 180 4.13 25.58 4.01
CA ALA A 180 4.82 26.86 4.16
C ALA A 180 3.86 27.97 4.63
N LEU A 181 2.61 27.98 4.18
CA LEU A 181 1.61 28.94 4.63
C LEU A 181 1.26 28.73 6.11
N ALA A 182 1.02 27.49 6.54
CA ALA A 182 0.74 27.16 7.94
C ALA A 182 1.91 27.50 8.87
N SER A 183 3.17 27.28 8.44
CA SER A 183 4.33 27.65 9.25
C SER A 183 4.56 29.16 9.34
N ARG A 184 4.19 29.93 8.31
CA ARG A 184 4.25 31.40 8.32
C ARG A 184 3.14 32.05 9.14
N PHE A 185 1.98 31.42 9.24
CA PHE A 185 0.83 31.95 9.98
C PHE A 185 0.24 30.92 10.97
N PRO A 186 0.92 30.60 12.09
CA PRO A 186 0.47 29.59 13.04
C PRO A 186 -0.81 29.96 13.80
N ASP A 187 -1.08 31.26 13.95
CA ASP A 187 -2.23 31.76 14.71
C ASP A 187 -3.58 31.55 13.98
N ILE A 188 -3.54 31.29 12.67
CA ILE A 188 -4.73 31.15 11.83
C ILE A 188 -5.07 29.66 11.70
N GLN A 189 -6.16 29.22 12.36
CA GLN A 189 -6.60 27.82 12.33
C GLN A 189 -6.90 27.31 10.91
N VAL A 190 -7.52 28.14 10.06
CA VAL A 190 -7.87 27.76 8.68
C VAL A 190 -6.64 27.34 7.87
N THR A 191 -5.49 27.99 8.04
CA THR A 191 -4.28 27.61 7.30
C THR A 191 -3.68 26.31 7.82
N CYS A 192 -3.81 26.04 9.12
CA CYS A 192 -3.43 24.75 9.72
C CYS A 192 -4.35 23.62 9.22
N ASP A 193 -5.66 23.86 9.14
CA ASP A 193 -6.63 22.90 8.63
C ASP A 193 -6.38 22.57 7.15
N VAL A 194 -6.15 23.58 6.31
CA VAL A 194 -5.80 23.40 4.88
C VAL A 194 -4.50 22.61 4.73
N ALA A 195 -3.49 22.87 5.56
CA ALA A 195 -2.25 22.09 5.53
C ALA A 195 -2.45 20.63 5.96
N ALA A 196 -3.27 20.38 6.99
CA ALA A 196 -3.61 19.04 7.44
C ALA A 196 -4.40 18.26 6.38
N GLU A 197 -5.32 18.91 5.67
CA GLU A 197 -6.08 18.32 4.57
C GLU A 197 -5.17 18.01 3.35
N ALA A 198 -4.26 18.93 3.01
CA ALA A 198 -3.25 18.71 1.98
C ALA A 198 -2.34 17.52 2.33
N GLU A 199 -1.92 17.37 3.59
CA GLU A 199 -1.14 16.22 4.05
C GLU A 199 -1.94 14.91 3.97
N ALA A 200 -3.23 14.93 4.28
CA ALA A 200 -4.11 13.77 4.08
C ALA A 200 -4.18 13.34 2.60
N ALA A 201 -4.29 14.29 1.67
CA ALA A 201 -4.27 14.00 0.23
C ALA A 201 -2.91 13.43 -0.23
N VAL A 202 -1.79 13.96 0.26
CA VAL A 202 -0.44 13.43 -0.02
C VAL A 202 -0.28 12.00 0.52
N ARG A 203 -0.86 11.66 1.67
CA ARG A 203 -0.89 10.27 2.17
C ARG A 203 -1.62 9.32 1.20
N GLY A 204 -2.67 9.79 0.53
CA GLY A 204 -3.36 9.04 -0.53
C GLY A 204 -2.49 8.82 -1.77
N ILE A 205 -1.77 9.85 -2.21
CA ILE A 205 -0.79 9.75 -3.31
C ILE A 205 0.30 8.73 -2.96
N ARG A 206 0.83 8.78 -1.73
CA ARG A 206 1.84 7.81 -1.25
C ARG A 206 1.33 6.37 -1.33
N ALA A 207 0.11 6.12 -0.89
CA ALA A 207 -0.49 4.77 -0.97
C ALA A 207 -0.60 4.29 -2.42
N THR A 208 -1.01 5.18 -3.33
CA THR A 208 -1.12 4.89 -4.77
C THR A 208 0.25 4.57 -5.37
N LEU A 209 1.28 5.37 -5.08
CA LEU A 209 2.65 5.12 -5.55
C LEU A 209 3.21 3.78 -5.02
N LEU A 210 2.95 3.44 -3.76
CA LEU A 210 3.35 2.15 -3.18
C LEU A 210 2.63 0.97 -3.84
N MET A 211 1.37 1.13 -4.26
CA MET A 211 0.67 0.14 -5.06
C MET A 211 1.29 -0.01 -6.45
N THR A 212 1.68 1.08 -7.10
CA THR A 212 2.39 1.03 -8.40
C THR A 212 3.70 0.25 -8.30
N LEU A 213 4.39 0.25 -7.15
CA LEU A 213 5.60 -0.57 -6.94
C LEU A 213 5.30 -2.09 -6.86
N ARG A 214 4.06 -2.47 -6.53
CA ARG A 214 3.59 -3.87 -6.46
C ARG A 214 3.08 -4.39 -7.79
N GLU A 215 2.78 -3.50 -8.74
CA GLU A 215 2.30 -3.84 -10.07
C GLU A 215 3.46 -4.04 -11.06
N HIS A 216 3.15 -4.64 -12.20
CA HIS A 216 4.12 -4.83 -13.27
C HIS A 216 4.38 -3.51 -14.02
N ALA A 217 5.42 -2.79 -13.63
CA ALA A 217 5.79 -1.49 -14.21
C ALA A 217 7.21 -1.46 -14.78
N LYS A 218 7.43 -0.63 -15.81
CA LYS A 218 8.74 -0.42 -16.42
C LYS A 218 9.65 0.43 -15.53
N LEU A 219 10.97 0.24 -15.65
CA LEU A 219 11.99 0.97 -14.89
C LEU A 219 11.79 2.50 -14.84
N PRO A 220 11.42 3.22 -15.91
CA PRO A 220 11.22 4.67 -15.85
C PRO A 220 10.07 5.09 -14.92
N VAL A 221 8.99 4.31 -14.88
CA VAL A 221 7.81 4.59 -14.03
C VAL A 221 8.17 4.34 -12.56
N LEU A 222 8.89 3.25 -12.29
CA LEU A 222 9.38 2.91 -10.94
C LEU A 222 10.37 3.97 -10.44
N ALA A 223 11.33 4.36 -11.27
CA ALA A 223 12.32 5.39 -10.92
C ALA A 223 11.66 6.76 -10.65
N LYS A 224 10.64 7.13 -11.44
CA LYS A 224 9.84 8.35 -11.20
C LYS A 224 9.06 8.26 -9.89
N SER A 225 8.41 7.13 -9.63
CA SER A 225 7.62 6.90 -8.41
C SER A 225 8.48 6.96 -7.15
N ILE A 226 9.65 6.33 -7.17
CA ILE A 226 10.63 6.37 -6.07
C ILE A 226 11.20 7.78 -5.92
N GLY A 227 11.47 8.49 -7.02
CA GLY A 227 11.86 9.90 -6.97
C GLY A 227 10.83 10.81 -6.28
N LEU A 228 9.54 10.58 -6.55
CA LEU A 228 8.44 11.29 -5.89
C LEU A 228 8.33 10.91 -4.40
N LEU A 229 8.48 9.62 -4.06
CA LEU A 229 8.49 9.15 -2.67
C LEU A 229 9.68 9.74 -1.88
N ARG A 230 10.86 9.85 -2.49
CA ARG A 230 12.03 10.53 -1.90
C ARG A 230 11.73 11.99 -1.60
N ARG A 231 11.06 12.69 -2.53
CA ARG A 231 10.69 14.11 -2.36
C ARG A 231 9.70 14.34 -1.22
N MET A 232 8.87 13.35 -0.87
CA MET A 232 7.98 13.41 0.30
C MET A 232 8.74 13.38 1.63
N LYS A 233 9.99 12.88 1.67
CA LYS A 233 10.86 12.80 2.87
C LYS A 233 10.25 12.09 4.10
N VAL A 234 9.18 11.30 3.93
CA VAL A 234 8.54 10.57 5.03
C VAL A 234 9.19 9.22 5.29
N LEU A 235 9.76 8.59 4.27
CA LEU A 235 10.43 7.28 4.36
C LEU A 235 11.94 7.49 4.33
N SER A 236 12.67 6.75 5.16
CA SER A 236 14.13 6.68 5.06
C SER A 236 14.55 5.97 3.77
N GLU A 237 15.82 6.14 3.38
CA GLU A 237 16.35 5.50 2.18
C GLU A 237 16.29 3.96 2.27
N ASP A 238 16.54 3.42 3.46
CA ASP A 238 16.49 1.98 3.75
C ASP A 238 15.05 1.45 3.72
N GLU A 239 14.10 2.19 4.30
CA GLU A 239 12.67 1.84 4.25
C GLU A 239 12.14 1.87 2.81
N LEU A 240 12.61 2.80 1.99
CA LEU A 240 12.23 2.89 0.59
C LEU A 240 12.80 1.73 -0.24
N ALA A 241 14.06 1.35 0.01
CA ALA A 241 14.69 0.18 -0.59
C ALA A 241 13.94 -1.11 -0.22
N LEU A 242 13.57 -1.28 1.06
CA LEU A 242 12.77 -2.40 1.54
C LEU A 242 11.36 -2.41 0.94
N ALA A 243 10.67 -1.27 0.91
CA ALA A 243 9.33 -1.17 0.33
C ALA A 243 9.33 -1.50 -1.17
N PHE A 244 10.38 -1.09 -1.89
CA PHE A 244 10.58 -1.45 -3.29
C PHE A 244 10.77 -2.95 -3.47
N LEU A 245 11.70 -3.57 -2.73
CA LEU A 245 11.97 -5.00 -2.83
C LEU A 245 10.74 -5.83 -2.44
N ALA A 246 10.07 -5.49 -1.34
CA ALA A 246 8.83 -6.13 -0.92
C ALA A 246 7.72 -6.00 -1.97
N GLY A 247 7.61 -4.83 -2.61
CA GLY A 247 6.68 -4.60 -3.70
C GLY A 247 6.96 -5.52 -4.90
N ARG A 248 8.23 -5.63 -5.30
CA ARG A 248 8.64 -6.50 -6.40
C ARG A 248 8.49 -7.99 -6.10
N VAL A 249 8.75 -8.42 -4.86
CA VAL A 249 8.46 -9.80 -4.43
C VAL A 249 6.95 -10.08 -4.46
N SER A 250 6.13 -9.12 -4.07
CA SER A 250 4.66 -9.23 -4.21
C SER A 250 4.23 -9.36 -5.67
N ASN A 251 4.86 -8.62 -6.60
CA ASN A 251 4.61 -8.74 -8.04
C ASN A 251 5.03 -10.11 -8.58
N LEU A 252 6.20 -10.61 -8.16
CA LEU A 252 6.67 -11.95 -8.50
C LEU A 252 5.66 -12.99 -8.02
N ASN A 253 5.23 -12.92 -6.76
CA ASN A 253 4.25 -13.86 -6.22
C ASN A 253 2.93 -13.82 -6.99
N ALA A 254 2.41 -12.63 -7.32
CA ALA A 254 1.22 -12.49 -8.15
C ALA A 254 1.39 -13.10 -9.55
N SER A 255 2.57 -12.92 -10.15
CA SER A 255 2.92 -13.48 -11.46
C SER A 255 3.04 -15.00 -11.41
N LEU A 256 3.58 -15.55 -10.33
CA LEU A 256 3.70 -16.99 -10.11
C LEU A 256 2.34 -17.63 -9.78
N THR A 257 1.47 -16.97 -9.02
CA THR A 257 0.12 -17.49 -8.73
C THR A 257 -0.80 -17.45 -9.94
N ALA A 258 -0.55 -16.55 -10.90
CA ALA A 258 -1.26 -16.51 -12.18
C ALA A 258 -0.91 -17.66 -13.13
N ILE A 259 0.13 -18.45 -12.83
CA ILE A 259 0.44 -19.65 -13.60
C ILE A 259 -0.58 -20.73 -13.24
N GLU A 260 -1.61 -20.86 -14.07
CA GLU A 260 -2.64 -21.90 -13.94
C GLU A 260 -2.01 -23.30 -13.95
N ARG A 261 -2.52 -24.16 -13.08
CA ARG A 261 -2.27 -25.61 -13.09
C ARG A 261 -3.41 -26.27 -13.87
N ASP A 262 -3.42 -26.10 -15.18
CA ASP A 262 -4.50 -26.65 -16.02
C ASP A 262 -4.42 -28.17 -16.06
N GLY A 263 -5.49 -28.84 -15.62
CA GLY A 263 -5.50 -30.30 -15.43
C GLY A 263 -5.82 -31.10 -16.70
N ALA A 264 -5.08 -32.21 -16.90
CA ALA A 264 -5.61 -33.54 -17.26
C ALA A 264 -4.51 -34.63 -17.19
N ASP A 265 -3.28 -34.32 -17.59
CA ASP A 265 -2.14 -35.25 -17.56
C ASP A 265 -1.09 -34.81 -16.54
N GLN A 266 -1.10 -35.40 -15.34
CA GLN A 266 -0.28 -35.00 -14.18
C GLN A 266 1.24 -34.95 -14.46
N LEU A 267 1.72 -35.70 -15.46
CA LEU A 267 3.15 -35.86 -15.78
C LEU A 267 3.68 -34.80 -16.76
N GLU A 268 3.02 -34.65 -17.92
CA GLU A 268 3.41 -33.63 -18.90
C GLU A 268 3.06 -32.22 -18.42
N GLU A 269 1.99 -32.10 -17.64
CA GLU A 269 1.60 -30.83 -17.06
C GLU A 269 2.60 -30.35 -16.01
N ALA A 270 3.15 -31.25 -15.18
CA ALA A 270 4.16 -30.88 -14.19
C ALA A 270 5.44 -30.33 -14.84
N ALA A 271 5.91 -30.95 -15.93
CA ALA A 271 7.08 -30.49 -16.67
C ALA A 271 6.84 -29.14 -17.38
N ARG A 272 5.66 -28.97 -17.99
CA ARG A 272 5.26 -27.72 -18.67
C ARG A 272 5.08 -26.57 -17.68
N TYR A 273 4.40 -26.83 -16.56
CA TYR A 273 4.24 -25.90 -15.44
C TYR A 273 5.61 -25.45 -14.95
N LEU A 274 6.53 -26.39 -14.68
CA LEU A 274 7.84 -26.06 -14.14
C LEU A 274 8.68 -25.24 -15.13
N LYS A 275 8.61 -25.55 -16.43
CA LYS A 275 9.27 -24.77 -17.48
C LYS A 275 8.77 -23.31 -17.48
N ARG A 276 7.45 -23.10 -17.45
CA ARG A 276 6.83 -21.76 -17.39
C ARG A 276 7.17 -21.04 -16.09
N TYR A 277 7.18 -21.76 -14.97
CA TYR A 277 7.60 -21.23 -13.67
C TYR A 277 9.05 -20.72 -13.71
N ILE A 278 9.98 -21.50 -14.28
CA ILE A 278 11.39 -21.12 -14.41
C ILE A 278 11.54 -19.87 -15.28
N ASP A 279 10.77 -19.75 -16.37
CA ASP A 279 10.82 -18.59 -17.25
C ASP A 279 10.34 -17.31 -16.53
N VAL A 280 9.19 -17.36 -15.85
CA VAL A 280 8.65 -16.23 -15.07
C VAL A 280 9.59 -15.86 -13.92
N PHE A 281 10.12 -16.87 -13.21
CA PHE A 281 11.13 -16.68 -12.16
C PHE A 281 12.36 -15.94 -12.69
N ARG A 282 12.93 -16.41 -13.81
CA ARG A 282 14.15 -15.85 -14.38
C ARG A 282 13.95 -14.40 -14.80
N GLU A 283 12.83 -14.10 -15.45
CA GLU A 283 12.51 -12.73 -15.88
C GLU A 283 12.36 -11.79 -14.68
N ASN A 284 11.55 -12.18 -13.69
CA ASN A 284 11.31 -11.36 -12.51
C ASN A 284 12.55 -11.17 -11.63
N LEU A 285 13.36 -12.21 -11.41
CA LEU A 285 14.61 -12.08 -10.65
C LEU A 285 15.59 -11.14 -11.36
N HIS A 286 15.70 -11.25 -12.70
CA HIS A 286 16.52 -10.33 -13.48
C HIS A 286 16.01 -8.89 -13.36
N GLU A 287 14.70 -8.68 -13.49
CA GLU A 287 14.09 -7.36 -13.28
C GLU A 287 14.35 -6.79 -11.89
N ILE A 288 14.18 -7.58 -10.82
CA ILE A 288 14.43 -7.15 -9.44
C ILE A 288 15.87 -6.66 -9.31
N VAL A 289 16.83 -7.47 -9.75
CA VAL A 289 18.25 -7.17 -9.62
C VAL A 289 18.63 -5.94 -10.45
N THR A 290 18.22 -5.86 -11.72
CA THR A 290 18.52 -4.71 -12.58
C THR A 290 17.82 -3.43 -12.12
N GLN A 291 16.53 -3.48 -11.77
CA GLN A 291 15.80 -2.29 -11.33
C GLN A 291 16.31 -1.78 -9.98
N PHE A 292 16.59 -2.67 -9.03
CA PHE A 292 17.16 -2.26 -7.74
C PHE A 292 18.55 -1.65 -7.92
N SER A 293 19.42 -2.30 -8.71
CA SER A 293 20.79 -1.82 -8.94
C SER A 293 20.80 -0.44 -9.59
N THR A 294 19.97 -0.22 -10.61
CA THR A 294 19.88 1.08 -11.31
C THR A 294 19.28 2.21 -10.46
N ILE A 295 18.35 1.90 -9.53
CA ILE A 295 17.66 2.91 -8.73
C ILE A 295 18.40 3.28 -7.43
N PHE A 296 19.04 2.29 -6.80
CA PHE A 296 19.64 2.41 -5.45
C PHE A 296 21.17 2.22 -5.43
N LEU A 297 21.77 1.50 -6.38
CA LEU A 297 23.22 1.22 -6.37
C LEU A 297 24.03 2.08 -7.37
N GLU A 298 23.49 2.37 -8.55
CA GLU A 298 24.19 3.13 -9.60
C GLU A 298 24.02 4.65 -9.49
N ARG A 299 23.09 5.14 -8.66
CA ARG A 299 22.92 6.58 -8.42
C ARG A 299 23.79 6.98 -7.23
N PRO A 300 24.97 7.61 -7.42
CA PRO A 300 25.59 8.33 -6.32
C PRO A 300 24.63 9.44 -5.92
N ASN A 301 24.23 9.43 -4.64
CA ASN A 301 23.43 10.50 -4.05
C ASN A 301 23.98 11.86 -4.50
N THR A 302 23.19 12.60 -5.29
CA THR A 302 23.51 13.93 -5.79
C THR A 302 23.45 15.00 -4.70
N ASP A 303 23.24 14.60 -3.45
CA ASP A 303 23.35 15.47 -2.28
C ASP A 303 24.76 15.32 -1.69
N GLY A 304 25.63 16.26 -2.04
CA GLY A 304 27.07 16.24 -1.81
C GLY A 304 27.53 16.24 -0.35
N VAL A 305 27.47 15.08 0.31
CA VAL A 305 28.26 14.81 1.52
C VAL A 305 29.06 13.53 1.31
N GLN A 306 30.23 13.68 0.68
CA GLN A 306 31.27 12.67 0.67
C GLN A 306 31.96 12.65 2.04
N ALA A 307 31.65 11.64 2.86
CA ALA A 307 32.52 11.12 3.94
C ALA A 307 31.96 9.87 4.67
N GLY A 308 30.76 9.36 4.34
CA GLY A 308 30.15 8.21 5.05
C GLY A 308 29.24 7.29 4.23
N SER A 309 29.35 7.27 2.90
CA SER A 309 28.41 6.59 1.98
C SER A 309 28.64 5.09 1.76
N VAL A 310 29.76 4.54 2.23
CA VAL A 310 30.08 3.10 2.13
C VAL A 310 29.08 2.19 2.88
N PRO A 311 28.65 2.49 4.12
CA PRO A 311 27.72 1.62 4.87
C PRO A 311 26.30 1.51 4.27
N ILE A 312 25.76 2.56 3.63
CA ILE A 312 24.40 2.52 3.05
C ILE A 312 24.37 1.65 1.80
N VAL A 313 25.35 1.81 0.90
CA VAL A 313 25.48 0.96 -0.30
C VAL A 313 25.71 -0.50 0.11
N GLN A 314 26.51 -0.75 1.15
CA GLN A 314 26.69 -2.09 1.71
C GLN A 314 25.36 -2.67 2.23
N ALA A 315 24.60 -1.91 3.02
CA ALA A 315 23.30 -2.35 3.52
C ALA A 315 22.32 -2.68 2.38
N HIS A 316 22.24 -1.84 1.34
CA HIS A 316 21.37 -2.08 0.18
C HIS A 316 21.82 -3.28 -0.65
N THR A 317 23.12 -3.51 -0.80
CA THR A 317 23.62 -4.73 -1.45
C THR A 317 23.31 -6.00 -0.66
N HIS A 318 23.39 -5.95 0.68
CA HIS A 318 22.98 -7.05 1.54
C HIS A 318 21.49 -7.32 1.42
N LEU A 319 20.64 -6.29 1.45
CA LEU A 319 19.19 -6.43 1.26
C LEU A 319 18.84 -7.08 -0.09
N LEU A 320 19.51 -6.68 -1.16
CA LEU A 320 19.32 -7.31 -2.47
C LEU A 320 19.75 -8.79 -2.45
N GLY A 321 20.87 -9.10 -1.79
CA GLY A 321 21.36 -10.47 -1.62
C GLY A 321 20.36 -11.36 -0.87
N GLU A 322 19.83 -10.88 0.26
CA GLU A 322 18.83 -11.60 1.06
C GLU A 322 17.53 -11.85 0.27
N VAL A 323 17.05 -10.85 -0.47
CA VAL A 323 15.84 -11.00 -1.29
C VAL A 323 16.09 -11.94 -2.46
N ALA A 324 17.25 -11.86 -3.12
CA ALA A 324 17.61 -12.79 -4.18
C ALA A 324 17.71 -14.24 -3.65
N HIS A 325 18.27 -14.42 -2.44
CA HIS A 325 18.33 -15.71 -1.77
C HIS A 325 16.92 -16.25 -1.49
N HIS A 326 16.04 -15.45 -0.90
CA HIS A 326 14.66 -15.83 -0.65
C HIS A 326 13.91 -16.24 -1.94
N VAL A 327 14.11 -15.49 -3.02
CA VAL A 327 13.52 -15.81 -4.33
C VAL A 327 14.05 -17.14 -4.87
N ILE A 328 15.34 -17.44 -4.71
CA ILE A 328 15.93 -18.73 -5.07
C ILE A 328 15.37 -19.86 -4.19
N GLU A 329 15.21 -19.66 -2.88
CA GLU A 329 14.59 -20.64 -1.98
C GLU A 329 13.16 -20.99 -2.40
N MET A 330 12.36 -20.00 -2.83
CA MET A 330 11.03 -20.24 -3.38
C MET A 330 11.08 -21.17 -4.62
N LEU A 331 12.05 -20.96 -5.52
CA LEU A 331 12.26 -21.85 -6.67
C LEU A 331 12.65 -23.26 -6.21
N LEU A 332 13.63 -23.39 -5.29
CA LEU A 332 14.09 -24.69 -4.80
C LEU A 332 12.97 -25.47 -4.09
N SER A 333 12.10 -24.78 -3.35
CA SER A 333 10.93 -25.38 -2.71
C SER A 333 9.96 -25.99 -3.73
N VAL A 334 9.63 -25.24 -4.79
CA VAL A 334 8.76 -25.73 -5.86
C VAL A 334 9.40 -26.87 -6.64
N LEU A 335 10.71 -26.81 -6.89
CA LEU A 335 11.47 -27.88 -7.54
C LEU A 335 11.42 -29.17 -6.72
N ASN A 336 11.71 -29.11 -5.41
CA ASN A 336 11.65 -30.25 -4.50
C ASN A 336 10.28 -30.93 -4.48
N PHE A 337 9.20 -30.15 -4.52
CA PHE A 337 7.84 -30.70 -4.51
C PHE A 337 7.42 -31.28 -5.87
N THR A 338 7.80 -30.64 -6.97
CA THR A 338 7.25 -30.94 -8.30
C THR A 338 8.09 -31.96 -9.07
N LEU A 339 9.42 -31.93 -8.96
CA LEU A 339 10.32 -32.80 -9.73
C LEU A 339 10.10 -34.30 -9.51
N PRO A 340 9.81 -34.81 -8.29
CA PRO A 340 9.55 -36.24 -8.08
C PRO A 340 8.34 -36.79 -8.86
N HIS A 341 7.43 -35.92 -9.29
CA HIS A 341 6.24 -36.30 -10.06
C HIS A 341 6.55 -36.46 -11.56
N ILE A 342 7.69 -35.96 -12.04
CA ILE A 342 8.11 -36.03 -13.44
C ILE A 342 8.88 -37.33 -13.65
N SER A 343 8.26 -38.29 -14.32
CA SER A 343 8.88 -39.58 -14.66
C SER A 343 9.61 -39.58 -16.01
N ASP A 344 9.48 -38.51 -16.82
CA ASP A 344 10.17 -38.42 -18.11
C ASP A 344 11.61 -37.91 -17.95
N PRO A 345 12.63 -38.71 -18.29
CA PRO A 345 14.03 -38.32 -18.19
C PRO A 345 14.42 -37.20 -19.15
N SER A 346 13.75 -37.09 -20.30
CA SER A 346 14.05 -36.06 -21.30
C SER A 346 13.65 -34.67 -20.80
N ALA A 347 12.47 -34.58 -20.17
CA ALA A 347 12.00 -33.39 -19.47
C ALA A 347 12.93 -33.00 -18.31
N LEU A 348 13.37 -33.96 -17.47
CA LEU A 348 14.31 -33.68 -16.38
C LEU A 348 15.63 -33.10 -16.89
N ASN A 349 16.21 -33.68 -17.94
CA ASN A 349 17.45 -33.17 -18.54
C ASN A 349 17.27 -31.77 -19.16
N ALA A 350 16.14 -31.52 -19.82
CA ALA A 350 15.81 -30.21 -20.36
C ALA A 350 15.67 -29.14 -19.26
N LEU A 351 14.99 -29.47 -18.16
CA LEU A 351 14.82 -28.60 -17.00
C LEU A 351 16.16 -28.30 -16.31
N LEU A 352 17.01 -29.31 -16.11
CA LEU A 352 18.35 -29.12 -15.55
C LEU A 352 19.20 -28.20 -16.44
N SER A 353 19.13 -28.39 -17.76
CA SER A 353 19.82 -27.54 -18.73
C SER A 353 19.34 -26.09 -18.67
N GLN A 354 18.02 -25.88 -18.59
CA GLN A 354 17.42 -24.55 -18.46
C GLN A 354 17.83 -23.86 -17.15
N LEU A 355 17.80 -24.58 -16.03
CA LEU A 355 18.22 -24.08 -14.72
C LEU A 355 19.73 -23.82 -14.67
N SER A 356 20.54 -24.65 -15.31
CA SER A 356 21.99 -24.45 -15.40
C SER A 356 22.33 -23.22 -16.22
N TYR A 357 21.62 -22.99 -17.34
CA TYR A 357 21.77 -21.77 -18.13
C TYR A 357 21.32 -20.54 -17.33
N CYS A 358 20.19 -20.64 -16.63
CA CYS A 358 19.68 -19.61 -15.73
C CYS A 358 20.71 -19.25 -14.64
N GLY A 359 21.22 -20.25 -13.91
CA GLY A 359 22.25 -20.07 -12.89
C GLY A 359 23.55 -19.51 -13.46
N SER A 360 23.97 -19.92 -14.67
CA SER A 360 25.15 -19.33 -15.32
C SER A 360 24.94 -17.86 -15.72
N ALA A 361 23.73 -17.45 -16.10
CA ALA A 361 23.42 -16.07 -16.41
C ALA A 361 23.48 -15.20 -15.13
N PHE A 362 22.95 -15.71 -14.02
CA PHE A 362 22.94 -15.04 -12.73
C PHE A 362 24.29 -15.08 -11.99
N ALA A 363 25.15 -16.06 -12.28
CA ALA A 363 26.52 -16.12 -11.77
C ALA A 363 27.34 -14.87 -12.16
N ARG A 364 27.05 -14.25 -13.32
CA ARG A 364 27.69 -12.99 -13.73
C ARG A 364 27.37 -11.82 -12.81
N ILE A 365 26.26 -11.90 -12.07
CA ILE A 365 25.78 -10.90 -11.12
C ILE A 365 26.06 -11.35 -9.67
N GLY A 366 26.83 -12.44 -9.49
CA GLY A 366 27.18 -12.98 -8.17
C GLY A 366 26.13 -13.91 -7.54
N LEU A 367 25.09 -14.31 -8.30
CA LEU A 367 24.01 -15.19 -7.83
C LEU A 367 24.11 -16.57 -8.50
N ASP A 368 25.05 -17.41 -8.06
CA ASP A 368 25.18 -18.79 -8.57
C ASP A 368 24.49 -19.80 -7.64
N PHE A 369 23.38 -20.37 -8.10
CA PHE A 369 22.61 -21.39 -7.36
C PHE A 369 22.79 -22.82 -7.87
N ARG A 370 23.68 -23.03 -8.86
CA ARG A 370 23.82 -24.35 -9.51
C ARG A 370 24.28 -25.45 -8.57
N SER A 371 25.04 -25.11 -7.52
CA SER A 371 25.48 -26.07 -6.49
C SER A 371 24.33 -26.64 -5.65
N MET A 372 23.16 -26.00 -5.65
CA MET A 372 21.98 -26.44 -4.88
C MET A 372 21.04 -27.35 -5.70
N LEU A 373 21.25 -27.45 -7.01
CA LEU A 373 20.42 -28.27 -7.90
C LEU A 373 20.68 -29.79 -7.84
N PRO A 374 21.94 -30.29 -7.71
CA PRO A 374 22.25 -31.72 -7.81
C PRO A 374 21.41 -32.58 -6.88
N THR A 375 21.35 -32.25 -5.59
CA THR A 375 20.61 -33.03 -4.58
C THR A 375 19.13 -33.18 -4.93
N ILE A 376 18.52 -32.15 -5.51
CA ILE A 376 17.09 -32.16 -5.88
C ILE A 376 16.85 -33.07 -7.09
N PHE A 377 17.70 -32.95 -8.11
CA PHE A 377 17.61 -33.80 -9.31
C PHE A 377 17.97 -35.26 -9.02
N GLU A 378 18.95 -35.50 -8.13
CA GLU A 378 19.29 -36.83 -7.63
C GLU A 378 18.08 -37.53 -7.00
N GLN A 379 17.37 -36.83 -6.10
CA GLN A 379 16.15 -37.35 -5.48
C GLN A 379 15.03 -37.63 -6.50
N ALA A 380 14.86 -36.76 -7.50
CA ALA A 380 13.87 -36.96 -8.55
C ALA A 380 14.17 -38.18 -9.43
N VAL A 381 15.43 -38.37 -9.81
CA VAL A 381 15.88 -39.56 -10.57
C VAL A 381 15.65 -40.83 -9.75
N ILE A 382 16.04 -40.82 -8.47
CA ILE A 382 15.80 -41.95 -7.56
C ILE A 382 14.30 -42.28 -7.48
N ALA A 383 13.45 -41.28 -7.25
CA ALA A 383 12.00 -41.48 -7.16
C ALA A 383 11.40 -42.08 -8.45
N GLY A 384 11.82 -41.57 -9.62
CA GLY A 384 11.36 -42.07 -10.92
C GLY A 384 11.77 -43.52 -11.18
N VAL A 385 13.01 -43.87 -10.86
CA VAL A 385 13.54 -45.24 -10.99
C VAL A 385 12.84 -46.19 -10.03
N THR A 386 12.73 -45.82 -8.75
CA THR A 386 12.03 -46.63 -7.73
C THR A 386 10.61 -46.92 -8.16
N LYS A 387 9.85 -45.92 -8.61
CA LYS A 387 8.47 -46.09 -9.10
C LYS A 387 8.39 -47.07 -10.28
N THR A 388 9.33 -46.99 -11.23
CA THR A 388 9.35 -47.88 -12.40
C THR A 388 9.69 -49.32 -12.00
N LEU A 389 10.65 -49.50 -11.08
CA LEU A 389 11.04 -50.81 -10.55
C LEU A 389 9.92 -51.45 -9.72
N GLU A 390 9.28 -50.69 -8.84
CA GLU A 390 8.14 -51.14 -8.04
C GLU A 390 6.96 -51.55 -8.93
N GLN A 391 6.65 -50.78 -9.98
CA GLN A 391 5.61 -51.14 -10.95
C GLN A 391 5.92 -52.48 -11.65
N GLY A 392 7.18 -52.68 -12.06
CA GLY A 392 7.65 -53.94 -12.67
C GLY A 392 7.55 -55.13 -11.71
N ALA A 393 8.11 -55.01 -10.50
CA ALA A 393 8.12 -56.05 -9.48
C ALA A 393 6.70 -56.39 -8.99
N ASN A 394 5.84 -55.39 -8.81
CA ASN A 394 4.43 -55.59 -8.44
C ASN A 394 3.65 -56.29 -9.56
N ALA A 395 3.84 -55.89 -10.82
CA ALA A 395 3.19 -56.56 -11.95
C ALA A 395 3.62 -58.04 -12.07
N PHE A 396 4.90 -58.33 -11.82
CA PHE A 396 5.42 -59.69 -11.79
C PHE A 396 4.84 -60.51 -10.63
N SER A 397 4.87 -59.97 -9.42
CA SER A 397 4.33 -60.61 -8.21
C SER A 397 2.81 -60.84 -8.30
N GLN A 398 2.06 -59.90 -8.88
CA GLN A 398 0.64 -60.06 -9.13
C GLN A 398 0.36 -61.18 -10.12
N ARG A 399 1.15 -61.30 -11.20
CA ARG A 399 1.03 -62.43 -12.14
C ARG A 399 1.30 -63.76 -11.45
N LEU A 400 2.34 -63.86 -10.62
CA LEU A 400 2.62 -65.07 -9.82
C LEU A 400 1.42 -65.45 -8.94
N ARG A 401 0.89 -64.51 -8.16
CA ARG A 401 -0.28 -64.74 -7.29
C ARG A 401 -1.55 -65.13 -8.06
N GLN A 402 -1.79 -64.50 -9.22
CA GLN A 402 -2.92 -64.87 -10.08
C GLN A 402 -2.78 -66.30 -10.61
N ARG A 403 -1.58 -66.69 -11.04
CA ARG A 403 -1.31 -68.03 -11.56
C ARG A 403 -1.38 -69.10 -10.47
N GLN A 404 -0.87 -68.79 -9.28
CA GLN A 404 -1.01 -69.61 -8.07
C GLN A 404 -2.48 -69.91 -7.74
N LYS A 405 -3.35 -68.88 -7.70
CA LYS A 405 -4.80 -69.06 -7.48
C LYS A 405 -5.47 -69.92 -8.56
N SER A 406 -5.02 -69.80 -9.81
CA SER A 406 -5.58 -70.57 -10.92
C SER A 406 -5.03 -72.00 -11.04
N GLN A 407 -4.04 -72.38 -10.22
CA GLN A 407 -3.36 -73.69 -10.22
C GLN A 407 -2.92 -74.17 -11.63
N LYS A 408 -2.52 -73.23 -12.51
CA LYS A 408 -2.03 -73.56 -13.85
C LYS A 408 -0.61 -74.13 -13.78
N LEU A 409 -0.35 -75.20 -14.54
CA LEU A 409 0.96 -75.85 -14.64
C LEU A 409 2.03 -74.85 -15.11
N PRO A 410 3.21 -74.79 -14.45
CA PRO A 410 4.31 -73.90 -14.83
C PRO A 410 4.70 -73.96 -16.32
N ALA A 411 4.79 -75.16 -16.91
CA ALA A 411 5.16 -75.36 -18.31
C ALA A 411 4.23 -74.66 -19.33
N LEU A 412 3.00 -74.32 -18.93
CA LEU A 412 2.00 -73.70 -19.81
C LEU A 412 2.13 -72.16 -19.90
N TRP A 413 2.85 -71.52 -18.99
CA TRP A 413 2.87 -70.06 -18.91
C TRP A 413 4.21 -69.42 -18.57
N LEU A 414 5.12 -70.13 -17.91
CA LEU A 414 6.47 -69.63 -17.58
C LEU A 414 7.42 -69.69 -18.78
N VAL A 415 7.24 -70.67 -19.66
CA VAL A 415 8.10 -70.94 -20.82
C VAL A 415 7.26 -70.94 -22.10
N VAL A 416 7.88 -70.57 -23.22
CA VAL A 416 7.27 -70.69 -24.56
C VAL A 416 7.00 -72.18 -24.87
N PRO A 417 5.82 -72.56 -25.39
CA PRO A 417 5.44 -73.96 -25.56
C PRO A 417 6.45 -74.83 -26.34
N GLU A 418 7.17 -74.25 -27.29
CA GLU A 418 8.20 -74.91 -28.10
C GLU A 418 9.44 -75.35 -27.30
N GLN A 419 9.73 -74.67 -26.19
CA GLN A 419 10.90 -74.90 -25.32
C GLN A 419 10.50 -75.60 -24.01
N ALA A 420 9.23 -75.95 -23.84
CA ALA A 420 8.74 -76.56 -22.61
C ALA A 420 9.34 -77.96 -22.39
N SER A 421 9.63 -78.72 -23.45
CA SER A 421 10.15 -80.10 -23.34
C SER A 421 11.63 -80.15 -22.93
N ASN A 422 12.42 -79.15 -23.33
CA ASN A 422 13.82 -78.97 -22.94
C ASN A 422 14.02 -77.49 -22.55
N PRO A 423 13.68 -77.10 -21.31
CA PRO A 423 13.79 -75.72 -20.88
C PRO A 423 15.27 -75.30 -20.88
N PRO A 424 15.60 -74.14 -21.44
CA PRO A 424 16.98 -73.72 -21.53
C PRO A 424 17.49 -73.32 -20.13
N MET A 425 18.57 -73.96 -19.72
CA MET A 425 19.20 -73.80 -18.41
C MET A 425 20.30 -72.75 -18.49
N ALA A 426 20.23 -71.72 -17.65
CA ALA A 426 21.20 -70.63 -17.72
C ALA A 426 22.60 -71.10 -17.26
N PRO A 427 23.64 -70.97 -18.10
CA PRO A 427 25.00 -71.31 -17.71
C PRO A 427 25.48 -70.39 -16.58
N ARG A 428 26.49 -70.84 -15.84
CA ARG A 428 27.14 -70.00 -14.83
C ARG A 428 27.75 -68.78 -15.53
N PRO A 429 27.61 -67.56 -15.00
CA PRO A 429 28.21 -66.38 -15.62
C PRO A 429 29.73 -66.55 -15.68
N GLU A 430 30.27 -66.70 -16.89
CA GLU A 430 31.70 -66.70 -17.15
C GLU A 430 32.22 -65.26 -17.17
N ALA A 431 33.44 -65.03 -16.67
CA ALA A 431 34.12 -63.74 -16.71
C ALA A 431 34.60 -63.43 -18.14
N GLY A 432 33.65 -63.19 -19.05
CA GLY A 432 33.88 -62.80 -20.44
C GLY A 432 33.37 -61.38 -20.73
N PRO A 433 33.61 -60.85 -21.94
CA PRO A 433 33.16 -59.52 -22.33
C PRO A 433 31.63 -59.40 -22.19
N VAL A 434 31.19 -58.40 -21.44
CA VAL A 434 29.78 -58.15 -21.16
C VAL A 434 29.07 -57.79 -22.47
N ASN A 435 28.16 -58.66 -22.93
CA ASN A 435 27.31 -58.34 -24.06
C ASN A 435 26.19 -57.38 -23.63
N HIS A 436 26.13 -56.20 -24.28
CA HIS A 436 25.10 -55.18 -24.04
C HIS A 436 23.73 -55.51 -24.68
N LEU A 437 23.62 -56.63 -25.41
CA LEU A 437 22.35 -57.08 -25.99
C LEU A 437 21.55 -57.90 -24.95
N PRO A 438 20.20 -57.78 -24.93
CA PRO A 438 19.36 -58.63 -24.10
C PRO A 438 19.62 -60.12 -24.41
N PRO A 439 19.93 -60.96 -23.42
CA PRO A 439 20.15 -62.39 -23.65
C PRO A 439 18.92 -63.04 -24.29
N SER A 440 19.12 -63.79 -25.38
CA SER A 440 18.05 -64.54 -26.06
C SER A 440 17.34 -65.53 -25.13
N LEU A 441 18.05 -66.00 -24.09
CA LEU A 441 17.51 -66.84 -23.02
C LEU A 441 16.36 -66.18 -22.24
N LEU A 442 16.35 -64.86 -22.08
CA LEU A 442 15.23 -64.20 -21.38
C LEU A 442 13.94 -64.27 -22.20
N SER A 443 14.05 -64.36 -23.53
CA SER A 443 12.89 -64.43 -24.43
C SER A 443 12.15 -65.77 -24.34
N SER A 444 12.83 -66.85 -23.93
CA SER A 444 12.17 -68.14 -23.71
C SER A 444 11.28 -68.16 -22.46
N TYR A 445 11.41 -67.16 -21.58
CA TYR A 445 10.61 -67.00 -20.36
C TYR A 445 9.82 -65.68 -20.39
N PRO A 446 8.61 -65.64 -20.99
CA PRO A 446 7.86 -64.38 -21.20
C PRO A 446 7.62 -63.53 -19.95
N PRO A 447 7.28 -64.10 -18.76
CA PRO A 447 7.11 -63.31 -17.54
C PRO A 447 8.41 -62.63 -17.07
N ILE A 448 9.55 -63.29 -17.26
CA ILE A 448 10.88 -62.77 -16.91
C ILE A 448 11.31 -61.73 -17.95
N ALA A 449 11.02 -61.94 -19.24
CA ALA A 449 11.25 -60.92 -20.28
C ALA A 449 10.48 -59.62 -20.00
N LEU A 450 9.23 -59.70 -19.52
CA LEU A 450 8.45 -58.53 -19.14
C LEU A 450 9.04 -57.80 -17.92
N LEU A 451 9.57 -58.54 -16.94
CA LEU A 451 10.31 -57.95 -15.81
C LEU A 451 11.62 -57.29 -16.30
N ALA A 452 12.35 -57.95 -17.20
CA ALA A 452 13.55 -57.41 -17.83
C ALA A 452 13.26 -56.11 -18.58
N ASN A 453 12.15 -56.03 -19.31
CA ASN A 453 11.73 -54.80 -19.98
C ASN A 453 11.47 -53.66 -19.00
N ALA A 454 10.93 -53.93 -17.80
CA ALA A 454 10.76 -52.92 -16.76
C ALA A 454 12.11 -52.40 -16.25
N HIS A 455 13.08 -53.30 -15.99
CA HIS A 455 14.44 -52.90 -15.62
C HIS A 455 15.17 -52.13 -16.74
N ILE A 456 15.04 -52.56 -18.00
CA ILE A 456 15.59 -51.84 -19.16
C ILE A 456 14.95 -50.46 -19.29
N THR A 457 13.64 -50.34 -19.05
CA THR A 457 12.94 -49.05 -19.05
C THR A 457 13.51 -48.12 -17.98
N ALA A 458 13.75 -48.63 -16.76
CA ALA A 458 14.41 -47.87 -15.69
C ALA A 458 15.85 -47.47 -16.06
N LEU A 459 16.63 -48.35 -16.68
CA LEU A 459 17.99 -48.03 -17.17
C LEU A 459 17.96 -46.94 -18.27
N ASN A 460 16.99 -47.02 -19.18
CA ASN A 460 16.80 -46.02 -20.23
C ASN A 460 16.40 -44.65 -19.66
N GLN A 461 15.71 -44.59 -18.51
CA GLN A 461 15.42 -43.34 -17.82
C GLN A 461 16.69 -42.64 -17.31
N ILE A 462 17.66 -43.40 -16.81
CA ILE A 462 18.88 -42.82 -16.23
C ILE A 462 19.85 -42.35 -17.34
N ARG A 463 19.71 -42.85 -18.57
CA ARG A 463 20.65 -42.60 -19.67
C ARG A 463 20.91 -41.12 -19.99
N LEU A 464 19.89 -40.27 -19.94
CA LEU A 464 20.02 -38.85 -20.25
C LEU A 464 20.49 -38.02 -19.05
N LEU A 465 20.32 -38.53 -17.84
CA LEU A 465 20.64 -37.85 -16.59
C LEU A 465 21.10 -38.88 -15.55
N ALA A 466 22.41 -39.14 -15.52
CA ALA A 466 23.04 -40.09 -14.60
C ALA A 466 23.97 -39.37 -13.62
N PRO A 467 23.48 -38.83 -12.49
CA PRO A 467 24.34 -38.26 -11.46
C PRO A 467 25.31 -39.33 -10.92
N ALA A 468 26.61 -39.01 -10.85
CA ALA A 468 27.64 -39.95 -10.39
C ALA A 468 27.45 -40.39 -8.93
N ASN A 469 26.92 -39.49 -8.09
CA ASN A 469 26.82 -39.69 -6.66
C ASN A 469 25.77 -40.75 -6.25
N ILE A 470 24.75 -40.98 -7.10
CA ILE A 470 23.63 -41.88 -6.79
C ILE A 470 23.86 -43.32 -7.24
N LEU A 471 24.97 -43.63 -7.93
CA LEU A 471 25.25 -44.98 -8.44
C LEU A 471 25.15 -46.07 -7.35
N PRO A 472 25.75 -45.93 -6.15
CA PRO A 472 25.62 -46.95 -5.10
C PRO A 472 24.17 -47.18 -4.65
N GLN A 473 23.38 -46.10 -4.59
CA GLN A 473 21.99 -46.14 -4.17
C GLN A 473 21.10 -46.77 -5.25
N LEU A 474 21.29 -46.40 -6.52
CA LEU A 474 20.60 -47.02 -7.65
C LEU A 474 20.94 -48.51 -7.74
N TYR A 475 22.21 -48.88 -7.59
CA TYR A 475 22.64 -50.28 -7.58
C TYR A 475 21.89 -51.08 -6.51
N GLY A 476 21.78 -50.53 -5.29
CA GLY A 476 20.98 -51.12 -4.21
C GLY A 476 19.50 -51.31 -4.57
N LEU A 477 18.88 -50.32 -5.23
CA LEU A 477 17.46 -50.41 -5.65
C LEU A 477 17.22 -51.49 -6.70
N PHE A 478 18.11 -51.61 -7.69
CA PHE A 478 18.05 -52.71 -8.66
C PHE A 478 18.23 -54.07 -7.99
N CYS A 479 19.18 -54.20 -7.06
CA CYS A 479 19.35 -55.43 -6.27
C CYS A 479 18.11 -55.79 -5.45
N SER A 480 17.50 -54.82 -4.76
CA SER A 480 16.26 -55.04 -3.98
C SER A 480 15.13 -55.55 -4.87
N SER A 481 14.89 -54.87 -5.99
CA SER A 481 13.81 -55.24 -6.92
C SER A 481 13.99 -56.64 -7.51
N ILE A 482 15.22 -57.02 -7.84
CA ILE A 482 15.55 -58.36 -8.35
C ILE A 482 15.41 -59.40 -7.22
N ALA A 483 15.89 -59.11 -6.01
CA ALA A 483 15.79 -60.00 -4.85
C ALA A 483 14.32 -60.24 -4.44
N GLU A 484 13.48 -59.20 -4.45
CA GLU A 484 12.04 -59.31 -4.20
C GLU A 484 11.33 -60.16 -5.26
N SER A 485 11.63 -59.91 -6.53
CA SER A 485 11.06 -60.71 -7.64
C SER A 485 11.53 -62.17 -7.59
N SER A 486 12.80 -62.38 -7.23
CA SER A 486 13.44 -63.69 -7.10
C SER A 486 12.90 -64.50 -5.94
N SER A 487 12.75 -63.88 -4.77
CA SER A 487 12.14 -64.52 -3.60
C SER A 487 10.65 -64.83 -3.83
N ALA A 488 9.91 -63.96 -4.53
CA ALA A 488 8.52 -64.22 -4.91
C ALA A 488 8.40 -65.44 -5.85
N LEU A 489 9.32 -65.57 -6.82
CA LEU A 489 9.36 -66.74 -7.71
C LEU A 489 9.75 -68.02 -6.96
N LEU A 490 10.69 -67.95 -6.01
CA LEU A 490 11.13 -69.08 -5.18
C LEU A 490 9.99 -69.57 -4.26
N ALA A 491 9.24 -68.64 -3.66
CA ALA A 491 8.09 -68.99 -2.84
C ALA A 491 7.03 -69.71 -3.68
N TYR A 492 6.73 -69.18 -4.87
CA TYR A 492 5.82 -69.83 -5.82
C TYR A 492 6.31 -71.22 -6.24
N SER A 493 7.61 -71.38 -6.54
CA SER A 493 8.18 -72.65 -6.99
C SER A 493 8.14 -73.72 -5.89
N LYS A 494 8.49 -73.37 -4.64
CA LYS A 494 8.39 -74.26 -3.48
C LYS A 494 6.96 -74.74 -3.23
N GLU A 495 5.99 -73.83 -3.32
CA GLU A 495 4.59 -74.19 -3.16
C GLU A 495 4.05 -75.06 -4.30
N ALA A 496 4.42 -74.76 -5.56
CA ALA A 496 4.04 -75.56 -6.72
C ALA A 496 4.51 -77.03 -6.57
N VAL A 497 5.76 -77.23 -6.14
CA VAL A 497 6.33 -78.57 -5.89
C VAL A 497 5.69 -79.24 -4.66
N ALA A 498 5.31 -78.49 -3.63
CA ALA A 498 4.57 -79.03 -2.48
C ALA A 498 3.16 -79.50 -2.87
N LEU A 499 2.47 -78.76 -3.76
CA LEU A 499 1.18 -79.13 -4.32
C LEU A 499 1.25 -80.40 -5.19
N GLU A 500 2.34 -80.62 -5.93
CA GLU A 500 2.59 -81.89 -6.64
C GLU A 500 2.61 -83.08 -5.68
N LYS A 501 3.32 -82.97 -4.54
CA LYS A 501 3.44 -84.05 -3.53
C LYS A 501 2.11 -84.44 -2.88
N THR A 502 1.10 -83.56 -2.92
CA THR A 502 -0.22 -83.78 -2.29
C THR A 502 -1.28 -84.30 -3.27
N LYS A 503 -1.02 -84.30 -4.59
CA LYS A 503 -1.94 -84.86 -5.58
C LYS A 503 -1.89 -86.40 -5.57
N PRO A 504 -3.04 -87.10 -5.69
CA PRO A 504 -3.06 -88.56 -5.78
C PRO A 504 -2.39 -89.03 -7.09
N ARG A 505 -1.46 -89.99 -6.99
CA ARG A 505 -0.66 -90.62 -8.08
C ARG A 505 -1.43 -91.10 -9.33
N ARG A 506 -2.77 -91.07 -9.34
CA ARG A 506 -3.59 -91.45 -10.51
C ARG A 506 -3.81 -90.32 -11.51
N THR A 507 -3.47 -89.06 -11.16
CA THR A 507 -3.73 -87.88 -11.99
C THR A 507 -2.49 -87.16 -12.48
N SER A 508 -1.27 -87.60 -12.12
CA SER A 508 -0.03 -87.04 -12.68
C SER A 508 0.64 -88.07 -13.58
N ILE A 509 1.06 -87.61 -14.76
CA ILE A 509 1.93 -88.34 -15.67
C ILE A 509 3.34 -87.99 -15.21
N ASP A 510 4.15 -88.97 -14.81
CA ASP A 510 5.48 -88.74 -14.19
C ASP A 510 6.38 -87.80 -15.02
N GLY A 511 6.24 -87.79 -16.36
CA GLY A 511 6.99 -86.89 -17.25
C GLY A 511 6.55 -85.41 -17.22
N GLU A 512 5.29 -85.11 -16.88
CA GLU A 512 4.82 -83.72 -16.77
C GLU A 512 5.35 -83.06 -15.50
N ASP A 513 5.46 -83.80 -14.40
CA ASP A 513 5.99 -83.30 -13.12
C ASP A 513 7.50 -83.00 -13.22
N GLU A 514 8.26 -83.87 -13.89
CA GLU A 514 9.70 -83.65 -14.15
C GLU A 514 9.95 -82.46 -15.08
N GLN A 515 9.14 -82.32 -16.13
CA GLN A 515 9.16 -81.18 -17.05
C GLN A 515 8.83 -79.85 -16.32
N ASN A 516 7.84 -79.84 -15.42
CA ASN A 516 7.50 -78.65 -14.65
C ASN A 516 8.62 -78.23 -13.68
N ARG A 517 9.30 -79.20 -13.05
CA ARG A 517 10.46 -78.91 -12.19
C ARG A 517 11.64 -78.37 -12.98
N ALA A 518 11.93 -78.93 -14.15
CA ALA A 518 12.97 -78.43 -15.04
C ALA A 518 12.66 -76.99 -15.53
N VAL A 519 11.39 -76.68 -15.82
CA VAL A 519 10.95 -75.33 -16.20
C VAL A 519 11.11 -74.33 -15.05
N LEU A 520 10.78 -74.72 -13.81
CA LEU A 520 10.99 -73.88 -12.62
C LEU A 520 12.48 -73.64 -12.34
N ALA A 521 13.32 -74.67 -12.54
CA ALA A 521 14.77 -74.56 -12.41
C ALA A 521 15.37 -73.61 -13.45
N GLY A 522 15.00 -73.77 -14.72
CA GLY A 522 15.44 -72.91 -15.80
C GLY A 522 14.99 -71.45 -15.62
N ALA A 523 13.76 -71.23 -15.14
CA ALA A 523 13.25 -69.90 -14.83
C ALA A 523 13.98 -69.24 -13.65
N GLY A 524 14.28 -70.01 -12.60
CA GLY A 524 15.05 -69.56 -11.45
C GLY A 524 16.46 -69.13 -11.84
N LEU A 525 17.16 -69.95 -12.62
CA LEU A 525 18.51 -69.64 -13.12
C LEU A 525 18.51 -68.50 -14.15
N ALA A 526 17.48 -68.39 -15.00
CA ALA A 526 17.35 -67.26 -15.91
C ALA A 526 17.21 -65.93 -15.15
N LEU A 527 16.50 -65.93 -14.02
CA LEU A 527 16.36 -64.76 -13.17
C LEU A 527 17.63 -64.46 -12.36
N SER A 528 18.19 -65.48 -11.69
CA SER A 528 19.29 -65.32 -10.74
C SER A 528 20.67 -65.17 -11.39
N ARG A 529 20.89 -65.75 -12.58
CA ARG A 529 22.20 -65.70 -13.25
C ARG A 529 22.21 -64.77 -14.45
N THR A 530 21.17 -64.78 -15.28
CA THR A 530 21.17 -63.98 -16.51
C THR A 530 20.54 -62.60 -16.36
N LEU A 531 19.40 -62.47 -15.68
CA LEU A 531 18.77 -61.15 -15.51
C LEU A 531 19.59 -60.26 -14.55
N SER A 532 20.00 -60.80 -13.41
CA SER A 532 20.82 -60.08 -12.41
C SER A 532 22.10 -59.54 -13.01
N SER A 533 22.89 -60.40 -13.66
CA SER A 533 24.15 -60.03 -14.30
C SER A 533 23.93 -59.01 -15.43
N PHE A 534 22.93 -59.22 -16.29
CA PHE A 534 22.63 -58.30 -17.39
C PHE A 534 22.23 -56.90 -16.90
N VAL A 535 21.31 -56.80 -15.93
CA VAL A 535 20.79 -55.52 -15.43
C VAL A 535 21.86 -54.76 -14.64
N LEU A 536 22.56 -55.44 -13.73
CA LEU A 536 23.59 -54.81 -12.90
C LEU A 536 24.80 -54.38 -13.73
N SER A 537 25.20 -55.20 -14.71
CA SER A 537 26.26 -54.81 -15.63
C SER A 537 25.83 -53.71 -16.58
N GLY A 538 24.57 -53.71 -17.02
CA GLY A 538 23.97 -52.63 -17.81
C GLY A 538 23.97 -51.29 -17.07
N LEU A 539 23.75 -51.28 -15.76
CA LEU A 539 23.85 -50.08 -14.93
C LEU A 539 25.31 -49.58 -14.84
N VAL A 540 26.23 -50.43 -14.41
CA VAL A 540 27.62 -50.03 -14.10
C VAL A 540 28.42 -49.73 -15.38
N HIS A 541 28.44 -50.67 -16.33
CA HIS A 541 29.22 -50.54 -17.57
C HIS A 541 28.46 -49.80 -18.66
N GLY A 542 27.14 -49.97 -18.74
CA GLY A 542 26.33 -49.36 -19.80
C GLY A 542 26.02 -47.89 -19.54
N VAL A 543 25.48 -47.57 -18.36
CA VAL A 543 25.04 -46.20 -18.03
C VAL A 543 26.18 -45.35 -17.46
N TYR A 544 26.97 -45.91 -16.54
CA TYR A 544 28.02 -45.18 -15.84
C TYR A 544 29.43 -45.38 -16.42
N ALA A 545 29.59 -46.26 -17.41
CA ALA A 545 30.86 -46.56 -18.08
C ALA A 545 32.02 -46.89 -17.12
N GLN A 546 31.73 -47.44 -15.94
CA GLN A 546 32.75 -47.88 -14.98
C GLN A 546 33.23 -49.29 -15.33
N THR A 547 34.53 -49.52 -15.17
CA THR A 547 35.14 -50.84 -15.41
C THR A 547 35.04 -51.75 -14.17
N LEU A 548 35.14 -53.06 -14.39
CA LEU A 548 35.09 -54.09 -13.33
C LEU A 548 36.22 -53.96 -12.29
N GLU A 549 37.28 -53.22 -12.63
CA GLU A 549 38.43 -52.91 -11.76
C GLU A 549 38.19 -51.66 -10.90
N GLU A 550 37.38 -50.71 -11.37
CA GLU A 550 37.12 -49.43 -10.71
C GLU A 550 35.90 -49.48 -9.77
N TRP A 551 34.96 -50.40 -10.02
CA TRP A 551 33.72 -50.51 -9.25
C TRP A 551 33.70 -51.77 -8.38
N THR A 552 33.67 -51.56 -7.07
CA THR A 552 33.34 -52.64 -6.12
C THR A 552 31.88 -52.51 -5.70
N PRO A 553 31.09 -53.61 -5.75
CA PRO A 553 29.70 -53.55 -5.35
C PRO A 553 29.61 -53.10 -3.88
N PRO A 554 28.79 -52.10 -3.57
CA PRO A 554 28.72 -51.55 -2.24
C PRO A 554 28.14 -52.59 -1.27
N LYS A 555 28.67 -52.66 -0.05
CA LYS A 555 28.19 -53.58 1.00
C LYS A 555 26.90 -53.06 1.64
N ILE A 556 25.83 -52.98 0.83
CA ILE A 556 24.49 -52.54 1.25
C ILE A 556 23.63 -53.79 1.48
N GLU A 557 22.68 -53.69 2.42
CA GLU A 557 21.72 -54.77 2.75
C GLU A 557 21.07 -55.39 1.51
N ALA A 558 20.67 -54.57 0.53
CA ALA A 558 20.06 -55.06 -0.71
C ALA A 558 20.99 -55.97 -1.55
N VAL A 559 22.29 -55.73 -1.55
CA VAL A 559 23.27 -56.56 -2.26
C VAL A 559 23.45 -57.89 -1.53
N ILE A 560 23.47 -57.87 -0.20
CA ILE A 560 23.53 -59.08 0.64
C ILE A 560 22.26 -59.90 0.44
N ALA A 561 21.09 -59.26 0.45
CA ALA A 561 19.81 -59.91 0.20
C ALA A 561 19.78 -60.59 -1.17
N LEU A 562 20.27 -59.95 -2.23
CA LEU A 562 20.38 -60.58 -3.54
C LEU A 562 21.28 -61.83 -3.50
N GLN A 563 22.47 -61.73 -2.92
CA GLN A 563 23.38 -62.87 -2.76
C GLN A 563 22.78 -64.02 -1.93
N GLU A 564 22.00 -63.70 -0.90
CA GLU A 564 21.27 -64.68 -0.11
C GLU A 564 20.15 -65.34 -0.95
N THR A 565 19.41 -64.57 -1.75
CA THR A 565 18.41 -65.16 -2.65
C THR A 565 19.03 -66.07 -3.71
N GLU A 566 20.19 -65.71 -4.27
CA GLU A 566 20.93 -66.55 -5.20
C GLU A 566 21.38 -67.87 -4.54
N LYS A 567 21.94 -67.80 -3.33
CA LYS A 567 22.29 -69.00 -2.53
C LYS A 567 21.07 -69.86 -2.19
N ASN A 568 19.94 -69.25 -1.85
CA ASN A 568 18.71 -69.97 -1.54
C ASN A 568 18.13 -70.69 -2.77
N TRP A 569 18.28 -70.08 -3.97
CA TRP A 569 17.97 -70.74 -5.23
C TRP A 569 18.90 -71.90 -5.50
N GLU A 570 20.22 -71.72 -5.33
CA GLU A 570 21.19 -72.79 -5.54
C GLU A 570 20.96 -73.97 -4.59
N ALA A 571 20.77 -73.72 -3.30
CA ALA A 571 20.46 -74.76 -2.32
C ALA A 571 19.16 -75.52 -2.66
N TRP A 572 18.12 -74.82 -3.10
CA TRP A 572 16.85 -75.45 -3.48
C TRP A 572 16.94 -76.29 -4.76
N LEU A 573 17.76 -75.86 -5.72
CA LEU A 573 18.00 -76.61 -6.95
C LEU A 573 18.89 -77.84 -6.72
N ASP A 574 19.84 -77.75 -5.79
CA ASP A 574 20.68 -78.87 -5.34
C ASP A 574 19.82 -79.94 -4.63
N GLU A 575 18.86 -79.53 -3.78
CA GLU A 575 17.89 -80.43 -3.16
C GLU A 575 17.04 -81.20 -4.18
N LEU A 576 16.81 -80.62 -5.36
CA LEU A 576 16.05 -81.23 -6.46
C LEU A 576 16.93 -82.04 -7.43
N GLY A 577 18.25 -82.00 -7.30
CA GLY A 577 19.19 -82.66 -8.19
C GLY A 577 19.22 -82.08 -9.62
N LEU A 578 18.80 -80.82 -9.78
CA LEU A 578 18.65 -80.14 -11.08
C LEU A 578 19.78 -79.14 -11.38
N LEU A 579 20.79 -79.08 -10.51
CA LEU A 579 22.01 -78.31 -10.73
C LEU A 579 23.08 -79.20 -11.35
N ASP A 580 23.49 -78.88 -12.58
CA ASP A 580 24.73 -79.43 -13.15
C ASP A 580 25.92 -78.77 -12.43
N HIS A 581 26.51 -79.48 -11.47
CA HIS A 581 27.90 -79.25 -11.10
C HIS A 581 28.73 -79.74 -12.29
N GLY A 582 29.04 -78.86 -13.24
CA GLY A 582 29.82 -79.21 -14.42
C GLY A 582 30.93 -80.19 -14.06
N THR A 583 30.83 -81.41 -14.57
CA THR A 583 31.83 -82.45 -14.34
C THR A 583 33.18 -81.87 -14.74
N VAL A 584 34.08 -81.74 -13.76
CA VAL A 584 35.49 -81.46 -13.98
C VAL A 584 35.99 -82.57 -14.90
N ALA A 585 36.16 -82.25 -16.18
CA ALA A 585 36.84 -83.13 -17.10
C ALA A 585 38.29 -83.24 -16.62
N GLU A 586 38.64 -84.39 -16.06
CA GLU A 586 40.03 -84.79 -15.83
C GLU A 586 40.80 -84.61 -17.15
N ILE A 587 41.70 -83.65 -17.17
CA ILE A 587 42.67 -83.45 -18.26
C ILE A 587 43.64 -84.64 -18.18
N PRO A 588 43.77 -85.49 -19.22
CA PRO A 588 44.82 -86.50 -19.23
C PRO A 588 46.16 -85.81 -19.49
N GLU A 589 47.13 -86.08 -18.61
CA GLU A 589 48.54 -85.74 -18.77
C GLU A 589 49.08 -86.21 -20.13
N GLY A 590 49.73 -85.30 -20.87
CA GLY A 590 50.38 -85.63 -22.14
C GLY A 590 50.96 -84.41 -22.86
N ALA A 591 52.18 -84.04 -22.49
CA ALA A 591 53.07 -83.01 -23.06
C ALA A 591 53.34 -83.17 -24.59
N PRO A 592 54.07 -82.27 -25.31
CA PRO A 592 54.88 -81.16 -24.81
C PRO A 592 54.77 -79.81 -25.54
N THR A 593 55.27 -78.83 -24.80
CA THR A 593 55.67 -77.46 -25.17
C THR A 593 56.62 -77.37 -26.36
N THR A 594 56.37 -76.41 -27.26
CA THR A 594 57.42 -75.68 -28.01
C THR A 594 57.15 -74.18 -27.99
N PRO A 595 58.18 -73.32 -27.94
CA PRO A 595 58.05 -71.93 -27.50
C PRO A 595 58.03 -70.90 -28.65
N SER A 596 57.47 -69.73 -28.34
CA SER A 596 57.80 -68.40 -28.89
C SER A 596 57.45 -68.08 -30.35
N GLU A 597 56.73 -66.98 -30.58
CA GLU A 597 57.34 -65.74 -31.07
C GLU A 597 56.33 -64.57 -31.09
N VAL A 598 56.73 -63.52 -30.33
CA VAL A 598 56.48 -62.07 -30.38
C VAL A 598 55.22 -61.53 -31.05
#